data_AF-A0A9X6RMN1-F1
#
_entry.id   AF-A0A9X6RMN1-F1
#
_cell.length_a   1.000
_cell.length_b   1.000
_cell.length_c   1.000
_cell.angle_alpha   90.00
_cell.angle_beta   90.00
_cell.angle_gamma   90.00
#
_symmetry.space_group_name_H-M   'P 1'
#
loop_
_entity.id
_entity.type
_entity.pdbx_description
1 polymer ?
#
loop_
_entity_poly.entity_id
_entity_poly.type
_entity_poly.pdbx_seq_one_letter_code
_entity_poly.pdbx_strand_id
1 'polypeptide(L)'
;MSKAVVFACLLMILGFALVAEACDCDYHSGGCTISRPAAAGNNCKCIYKGAWTCRGIEVGCSSGWPCEQSTSRSACLAGGGDCGGY
;
A
#
# COMPACT_ATOMS: atom_id res chain seq x y z
N MET A 1 11.78 15.58 -33.01
CA MET A 1 11.36 14.47 -32.12
C MET A 1 10.79 13.37 -33.00
N SER A 2 11.47 12.22 -33.10
CA SER A 2 11.02 11.15 -34.01
C SER A 2 9.68 10.58 -33.54
N LYS A 3 8.76 10.29 -34.47
CA LYS A 3 7.44 9.69 -34.17
C LYS A 3 7.53 8.45 -33.27
N ALA A 4 8.62 7.69 -33.38
CA ALA A 4 8.94 6.55 -32.53
C ALA A 4 9.12 6.90 -31.04
N VAL A 5 9.72 8.06 -30.72
CA VAL A 5 9.93 8.51 -29.34
C VAL A 5 8.59 8.90 -28.68
N VAL A 6 7.73 9.58 -29.43
CA VAL A 6 6.39 9.95 -28.95
C VAL A 6 5.53 8.70 -28.70
N PHE A 7 5.61 7.71 -29.59
CA PHE A 7 4.88 6.45 -29.45
C PHE A 7 5.37 5.62 -28.26
N ALA A 8 6.69 5.53 -28.07
CA ALA A 8 7.28 4.85 -26.90
C ALA A 8 6.89 5.53 -25.57
N CYS A 9 6.87 6.86 -25.53
CA CYS A 9 6.36 7.59 -24.37
C CYS A 9 4.88 7.28 -24.11
N LEU A 10 4.02 7.32 -25.13
CA LEU A 10 2.59 7.00 -24.96
C LEU A 10 2.36 5.59 -24.43
N LEU A 11 3.14 4.60 -24.90
CA LEU A 11 3.06 3.23 -24.40
C LEU A 11 3.54 3.11 -22.94
N MET A 12 4.58 3.84 -22.55
CA MET A 12 5.03 3.86 -21.14
C MET A 12 4.01 4.55 -20.22
N ILE A 13 3.36 5.62 -20.67
CA ILE A 13 2.34 6.34 -19.89
C ILE A 13 1.07 5.49 -19.73
N LEU A 14 0.65 4.79 -20.79
CA LEU A 14 -0.50 3.87 -20.72
C LEU A 14 -0.20 2.61 -19.87
N GLY A 15 1.05 2.14 -19.85
CA GLY A 15 1.46 1.01 -19.03
C GLY A 15 1.46 1.30 -17.52
N PHE A 16 1.75 2.54 -17.12
CA PHE A 16 1.79 2.93 -15.70
C PHE A 16 0.38 3.05 -15.07
N ALA A 17 -0.64 3.35 -15.87
CA ALA A 17 -2.00 3.62 -15.36
C ALA A 17 -2.81 2.36 -15.00
N LEU A 18 -2.31 1.16 -15.28
CA LEU A 18 -3.02 -0.11 -15.04
C LEU A 18 -2.66 -0.79 -13.71
N VAL A 19 -1.75 -0.23 -12.92
CA VAL A 19 -1.40 -0.80 -11.61
C VAL A 19 -2.41 -0.29 -10.59
N ALA A 20 -3.33 -1.17 -10.18
CA ALA A 20 -4.06 -0.96 -8.94
C ALA A 20 -3.02 -0.96 -7.81
N GLU A 21 -2.66 0.23 -7.34
CA GLU A 21 -1.64 0.40 -6.33
C GLU A 21 -2.09 -0.33 -5.06
N ALA A 22 -1.44 -1.45 -4.70
CA ALA A 22 -1.67 -2.18 -3.45
C ALA A 22 -1.36 -1.27 -2.24
N CYS A 23 -2.02 -1.38 -1.09
CA CYS A 23 -1.79 -0.48 0.06
C CYS A 23 -0.32 -0.17 0.40
N ASP A 24 -0.04 0.97 1.06
CA ASP A 24 1.32 1.41 1.37
C ASP A 24 1.50 1.93 2.80
N CYS A 25 2.73 1.89 3.30
CA CYS A 25 3.07 2.26 4.67
C CYS A 25 4.38 3.03 4.78
N ASP A 26 4.37 4.10 5.59
CA ASP A 26 5.54 4.91 5.91
C ASP A 26 6.17 4.47 7.23
N TYR A 27 7.49 4.66 7.34
CA TYR A 27 8.20 4.44 8.59
C TYR A 27 8.09 5.67 9.50
N HIS A 28 7.84 5.42 10.78
CA HIS A 28 7.98 6.39 11.85
C HIS A 28 8.79 5.78 13.01
N SER A 29 9.27 6.62 13.93
CA SER A 29 9.97 6.12 15.12
C SER A 29 9.07 5.16 15.89
N GLY A 30 9.45 3.87 15.94
CA GLY A 30 8.71 2.83 16.65
C GLY A 30 8.03 1.79 15.76
N GLY A 31 7.84 2.05 14.46
CA GLY A 31 7.21 1.09 13.55
C GLY A 31 6.68 1.74 12.27
N CYS A 32 5.59 1.19 11.72
CA CYS A 32 4.98 1.71 10.49
C CYS A 32 3.63 2.39 10.75
N THR A 33 3.24 3.26 9.83
CA THR A 33 1.87 3.80 9.67
C THR A 33 1.39 3.55 8.25
N ILE A 34 0.08 3.35 8.06
CA ILE A 34 -0.50 3.25 6.72
C ILE A 34 -0.51 4.65 6.10
N SER A 35 0.21 4.83 5.00
CA SER A 35 0.21 6.05 4.19
C SER A 35 -0.85 5.98 3.09
N ARG A 36 -1.17 4.78 2.62
CA ARG A 36 -2.24 4.54 1.65
C ARG A 36 -3.11 3.33 2.03
N PRO A 37 -4.44 3.50 2.16
CA PRO A 37 -5.34 2.43 2.59
C PRO A 37 -5.39 1.28 1.58
N ALA A 38 -5.83 0.11 2.04
CA ALA A 38 -6.08 -1.04 1.19
C ALA A 38 -7.33 -0.89 0.33
N ALA A 39 -7.36 -1.62 -0.77
CA ALA A 39 -8.52 -1.76 -1.63
C ALA A 39 -9.71 -2.43 -0.91
N ALA A 40 -10.89 -2.24 -1.48
CA ALA A 40 -12.12 -2.86 -0.96
C ALA A 40 -11.99 -4.39 -0.87
N GLY A 41 -12.38 -4.94 0.29
CA GLY A 41 -12.26 -6.37 0.56
C GLY A 41 -10.93 -6.80 1.18
N ASN A 42 -9.98 -5.87 1.33
CA ASN A 42 -8.67 -6.11 1.92
C ASN A 42 -8.39 -5.21 3.13
N ASN A 43 -7.51 -5.67 4.01
CA ASN A 43 -6.82 -4.87 5.01
C ASN A 43 -5.39 -4.60 4.58
N CYS A 44 -4.78 -3.55 5.13
CA CYS A 44 -3.38 -3.26 4.90
C CYS A 44 -2.51 -3.82 6.03
N LYS A 45 -1.57 -4.70 5.67
CA LYS A 45 -0.55 -5.20 6.57
C LYS A 45 0.76 -4.45 6.32
N CYS A 46 1.11 -3.56 7.24
CA CYS A 46 2.42 -2.92 7.22
C CYS A 46 3.52 -3.87 7.70
N ILE A 47 4.66 -3.87 7.01
CA ILE A 47 5.83 -4.69 7.37
C ILE A 47 7.07 -3.79 7.37
N TYR A 48 7.75 -3.71 8.51
CA TYR A 48 9.06 -3.09 8.58
C TYR A 48 10.09 -3.90 7.78
N LYS A 49 10.80 -3.24 6.87
CA LYS A 49 11.79 -3.87 5.98
C LYS A 49 13.23 -3.64 6.41
N GLY A 50 13.45 -2.92 7.51
CA GLY A 50 14.79 -2.45 7.91
C GLY A 50 15.13 -1.12 7.26
N ALA A 51 16.28 -0.55 7.63
CA ALA A 51 16.76 0.72 7.11
C ALA A 51 15.72 1.86 7.14
N TRP A 52 14.90 1.94 8.21
CA TRP A 52 13.85 2.95 8.35
C TRP A 52 12.83 2.94 7.20
N THR A 53 12.53 1.75 6.65
CA THR A 53 11.55 1.59 5.57
C THR A 53 10.44 0.63 5.96
N CYS A 54 9.24 0.92 5.49
CA CYS A 54 8.06 0.10 5.61
C CYS A 54 7.50 -0.22 4.22
N ARG A 55 6.68 -1.28 4.14
CA ARG A 55 5.92 -1.63 2.95
C ARG A 55 4.53 -2.10 3.35
N GLY A 56 3.52 -1.71 2.59
CA GLY A 56 2.17 -2.27 2.68
C GLY A 56 2.01 -3.53 1.82
N ILE A 57 1.28 -4.51 2.34
CA ILE A 57 0.72 -5.62 1.56
C ILE A 57 -0.77 -5.74 1.85
N GLU A 58 -1.56 -6.04 0.83
CA GLU A 58 -2.98 -6.30 1.00
C GLU A 58 -3.21 -7.74 1.48
N VAL A 59 -4.03 -7.88 2.50
CA VAL A 59 -4.47 -9.18 3.01
C VAL A 59 -5.99 -9.23 2.98
N GLY A 60 -6.54 -10.30 2.41
CA GLY A 60 -7.98 -10.49 2.35
C GLY A 60 -8.60 -10.55 3.74
N CYS A 61 -9.75 -9.93 3.92
CA CYS A 61 -10.44 -9.95 5.21
C CYS A 61 -11.03 -11.35 5.45
N SER A 62 -10.81 -11.90 6.64
CA SER A 62 -11.50 -13.10 7.08
C SER A 62 -12.89 -12.74 7.59
N SER A 63 -13.86 -13.66 7.50
CA SER A 63 -15.26 -13.44 7.90
C SER A 63 -15.48 -13.03 9.38
N GLY A 64 -14.43 -13.07 10.21
CA GLY A 64 -14.45 -12.63 11.61
C GLY A 64 -13.93 -11.22 11.87
N TRP A 65 -13.36 -10.53 10.87
CA TRP A 65 -12.82 -9.17 11.01
C TRP A 65 -13.25 -8.29 9.83
N PRO A 66 -13.97 -7.17 10.06
CA PRO A 66 -14.38 -6.29 8.97
C PRO A 66 -13.15 -5.66 8.29
N CYS A 67 -13.25 -5.45 6.98
CA CYS A 67 -12.24 -4.68 6.26
C CYS A 67 -12.33 -3.22 6.65
N GLU A 68 -11.22 -2.66 7.12
CA GLU A 68 -11.11 -1.23 7.41
C GLU A 68 -10.21 -0.57 6.37
N GLN A 69 -10.82 0.02 5.35
CA GLN A 69 -10.13 0.74 4.26
C GLN A 69 -9.74 2.15 4.72
N SER A 70 -8.98 2.23 5.80
CA SER A 70 -8.55 3.49 6.40
C SER A 70 -7.04 3.48 6.65
N THR A 71 -6.50 4.64 7.01
CA THR A 71 -5.10 4.78 7.42
C THR A 71 -4.94 4.68 8.94
N SER A 72 -5.99 4.31 9.68
CA SER A 72 -5.99 4.31 11.14
C SER A 72 -5.11 3.22 11.75
N ARG A 73 -4.77 3.37 13.04
CA ARG A 73 -4.09 2.30 13.79
C ARG A 73 -4.92 1.02 13.84
N SER A 74 -6.25 1.12 13.93
CA SER A 74 -7.12 -0.06 13.94
C SER A 74 -7.11 -0.79 12.60
N ALA A 75 -7.05 -0.07 11.47
CA ALA A 75 -6.90 -0.69 10.15
C ALA A 75 -5.58 -1.44 10.00
N CYS A 76 -4.47 -0.87 10.49
CA CYS A 76 -3.18 -1.56 10.50
C CYS A 76 -3.20 -2.84 11.37
N LEU A 77 -3.82 -2.76 12.55
CA LEU A 77 -3.97 -3.90 13.46
C LEU A 77 -4.87 -4.98 12.85
N ALA A 78 -5.95 -4.59 12.16
CA ALA A 78 -6.84 -5.51 11.44
C ALA A 78 -6.13 -6.24 10.29
N GLY A 79 -5.11 -5.63 9.68
CA GLY A 79 -4.21 -6.29 8.74
C GLY A 79 -3.12 -7.16 9.38
N GLY A 80 -2.93 -7.08 10.70
CA GLY A 80 -1.88 -7.80 11.43
C GLY A 80 -0.47 -7.30 11.09
N GLY A 81 -0.31 -5.99 10.88
CA GLY A 81 0.95 -5.33 10.54
C GLY A 81 1.78 -4.88 11.74
N ASP A 82 2.94 -4.31 11.44
CA ASP A 82 3.70 -3.45 12.35
C ASP A 82 3.02 -2.08 12.41
N CYS A 83 2.45 -1.75 13.57
CA CYS A 83 1.70 -0.52 13.80
C CYS A 83 2.34 0.34 14.90
N GLY A 84 3.65 0.19 15.14
CA GLY A 84 4.35 0.90 16.22
C GLY A 84 4.61 2.38 15.93
N GLY A 85 4.40 2.83 14.68
CA GLY A 85 4.61 4.22 14.26
C GLY A 85 3.40 5.14 14.48
N TYR A 86 2.27 4.59 14.95
CA TYR A 86 1.01 5.30 15.20
C TYR A 86 0.95 6.02 16.55
#